data_AF-A0A3A0G5M2-F1
#
_entry.id   AF-A0A3A0G5M2-F1
#
_cell.length_a   1.000
_cell.length_b   1.000
_cell.length_c   1.000
_cell.angle_alpha   90.00
_cell.angle_beta   90.00
_cell.angle_gamma   90.00
#
_symmetry.space_group_name_H-M   'P 1'
#
loop_
_entity.id
_entity.type
_entity.pdbx_description
1 polymer ?
#
loop_
_entity_poly.entity_id
_entity_poly.type
_entity_poly.pdbx_seq_one_letter_code
_entity_poly.pdbx_strand_id
1 'polypeptide(L)'
;MSGNAASSTRYSGNGTSSEGQIAVPCKVQIKQILVSRYADNKRPLSWDQRLAGHDHIVTSNGQTIKLWSEGGQSPPRPGCAIIITSGSSEEGYKWTLYSMPK
;
A
#
# COMPACT_ATOMS: atom_id res chain seq x y z
N MET A 1 -39.54 -31.52 -19.87
CA MET A 1 -38.64 -32.29 -18.97
C MET A 1 -37.24 -31.76 -19.20
N SER A 2 -36.79 -30.71 -18.50
CA SER A 2 -36.23 -30.67 -17.13
C SER A 2 -34.82 -31.26 -17.02
N GLY A 3 -33.86 -30.40 -16.70
CA GLY A 3 -32.55 -30.74 -16.11
C GLY A 3 -31.37 -30.17 -16.91
N ASN A 4 -30.33 -29.57 -16.33
CA ASN A 4 -30.10 -28.96 -15.02
C ASN A 4 -28.79 -28.16 -15.17
N ALA A 5 -28.61 -27.11 -14.39
CA ALA A 5 -27.43 -26.24 -14.41
C ALA A 5 -26.15 -26.95 -13.92
N ALA A 6 -24.96 -26.47 -14.33
CA ALA A 6 -23.85 -26.15 -13.42
C ALA A 6 -22.64 -25.56 -14.15
N SER A 7 -22.12 -24.50 -13.53
CA SER A 7 -20.85 -23.81 -13.72
C SER A 7 -19.61 -24.70 -13.84
N SER A 8 -18.58 -24.22 -14.53
CA SER A 8 -17.23 -24.26 -13.96
C SER A 8 -16.30 -23.21 -14.56
N THR A 9 -16.08 -22.18 -13.76
CA THR A 9 -14.99 -21.21 -13.80
C THR A 9 -13.62 -21.89 -13.93
N ARG A 10 -12.78 -21.40 -14.85
CA ARG A 10 -11.32 -21.44 -14.67
C ARG A 10 -10.71 -20.11 -15.11
N TYR A 11 -10.81 -19.11 -14.23
CA TYR A 11 -9.83 -18.02 -14.24
C TYR A 11 -8.52 -18.56 -13.66
N SER A 12 -7.60 -18.91 -14.54
CA SER A 12 -6.19 -19.07 -14.19
C SER A 12 -5.57 -17.67 -14.18
N GLY A 13 -5.71 -16.97 -13.06
CA GLY A 13 -5.06 -15.68 -12.86
C GLY A 13 -3.62 -15.90 -12.44
N ASN A 14 -2.69 -15.81 -13.39
CA ASN A 14 -1.28 -15.56 -13.09
C ASN A 14 -1.19 -14.33 -12.19
N GLY A 15 -0.48 -14.45 -11.06
CA GLY A 15 -0.25 -13.38 -10.11
C GLY A 15 0.65 -12.29 -10.68
N THR A 16 0.10 -11.40 -11.49
CA THR A 16 0.67 -10.09 -11.76
C THR A 16 0.05 -9.12 -10.76
N SER A 17 0.84 -8.68 -9.80
CA SER A 17 0.53 -7.52 -8.95
C SER A 17 0.39 -6.32 -9.89
N SER A 18 -0.82 -6.03 -10.36
CA SER A 18 -1.08 -4.81 -11.12
C SER A 18 -0.78 -3.63 -10.18
N GLU A 19 0.15 -2.75 -10.56
CA GLU A 19 0.31 -1.47 -9.87
C GLU A 19 -1.06 -0.80 -9.78
N GLY A 20 -1.54 -0.65 -8.54
CA GLY A 20 -2.93 -0.33 -8.29
C GLY A 20 -3.14 1.17 -8.39
N GLN A 21 -3.85 1.64 -9.42
CA GLN A 21 -4.45 2.96 -9.37
C GLN A 21 -5.53 2.94 -8.28
N ILE A 22 -5.51 3.93 -7.39
CA ILE A 22 -6.48 4.07 -6.31
C ILE A 22 -7.17 5.44 -6.38
N ALA A 23 -8.43 5.49 -5.94
CA ALA A 23 -9.19 6.73 -5.81
C ALA A 23 -8.57 7.64 -4.73
N VAL A 24 -8.71 8.95 -4.89
CA VAL A 24 -8.15 9.93 -3.95
C VAL A 24 -9.19 11.04 -3.69
N PRO A 25 -9.49 11.41 -2.42
CA PRO A 25 -8.94 10.82 -1.20
C PRO A 25 -9.58 9.46 -0.86
N CYS A 26 -8.82 8.53 -0.28
CA CYS A 26 -9.37 7.26 0.21
C CYS A 26 -8.66 6.73 1.45
N LYS A 27 -9.33 5.84 2.20
CA LYS A 27 -8.73 5.10 3.32
C LYS A 27 -8.18 3.77 2.84
N VAL A 28 -6.96 3.45 3.25
CA VAL A 28 -6.28 2.20 2.92
C VAL A 28 -5.76 1.53 4.19
N GLN A 29 -5.91 0.21 4.27
CA GLN A 29 -5.34 -0.62 5.33
C GLN A 29 -4.08 -1.30 4.80
N ILE A 30 -2.99 -1.23 5.54
CA ILE A 30 -1.69 -1.78 5.11
C ILE A 30 -1.59 -3.24 5.54
N LYS A 31 -1.30 -4.11 4.58
CA LYS A 31 -1.06 -5.54 4.79
C LYS A 31 0.43 -5.84 4.97
N GLN A 32 1.27 -5.29 4.10
CA GLN A 32 2.70 -5.57 4.07
C GLN A 32 3.48 -4.37 3.53
N ILE A 33 4.73 -4.21 3.99
CA ILE A 33 5.71 -3.31 3.39
C ILE A 33 6.64 -4.18 2.54
N LEU A 34 6.77 -3.85 1.26
CA LEU A 34 7.69 -4.52 0.32
C LEU A 34 9.05 -3.85 0.33
N VAL A 35 9.05 -2.53 0.32
CA VAL A 35 10.25 -1.68 0.32
C VAL A 35 9.97 -0.50 1.24
N SER A 36 10.94 -0.14 2.08
CA SER A 36 10.90 1.13 2.79
C SER A 36 12.08 1.99 2.39
N ARG A 37 11.87 3.31 2.43
CA ARG A 37 12.96 4.28 2.24
C ARG A 37 14.04 4.21 3.32
N TYR A 38 13.74 3.60 4.47
CA TYR A 38 14.69 3.40 5.55
C TYR A 38 15.01 1.91 5.76
N ALA A 39 16.26 1.64 6.15
CA ALA A 39 16.69 0.30 6.55
C ALA A 39 15.81 -0.24 7.69
N ASP A 40 15.57 -1.56 7.67
CA ASP A 40 14.78 -2.29 8.66
C ASP A 40 13.36 -1.73 8.90
N ASN A 41 12.80 -0.96 7.96
CA ASN A 41 11.53 -0.25 8.10
C ASN A 41 11.50 0.67 9.34
N LYS A 42 12.65 1.26 9.72
CA LYS A 42 12.78 2.08 10.93
C LYS A 42 13.32 3.45 10.59
N ARG A 43 12.62 4.50 11.02
CA ARG A 43 13.11 5.88 10.90
C ARG A 43 14.42 6.04 11.69
N PRO A 44 15.51 6.51 11.06
CA PRO A 44 16.76 6.76 11.75
C PRO A 44 16.61 7.77 12.89
N LEU A 45 17.39 7.56 13.96
CA LEU A 45 17.44 8.50 15.08
C LEU A 45 18.09 9.82 14.64
N SER A 46 19.19 9.75 13.88
CA SER A 46 19.87 10.92 13.32
C SER A 46 18.99 11.63 12.30
N TRP A 47 18.93 12.96 12.39
CA TRP A 47 18.17 13.80 11.44
C TRP A 47 18.79 13.80 10.05
N ASP A 48 20.11 13.79 9.94
CA ASP A 48 20.82 13.85 8.63
C ASP A 48 20.60 12.59 7.78
N GLN A 49 20.19 11.51 8.42
CA GLN A 49 19.86 10.25 7.76
C GLN A 49 18.37 10.15 7.38
N ARG A 50 17.56 11.15 7.74
CA ARG A 50 16.13 11.19 7.41
C ARG A 50 15.93 11.81 6.04
N LEU A 51 15.42 11.02 5.12
CA LEU A 51 15.29 11.36 3.71
C LEU A 51 13.84 11.21 3.29
N ALA A 52 13.39 12.10 2.41
CA ALA A 52 12.17 11.88 1.67
C ALA A 52 12.35 10.71 0.69
N GLY A 53 11.27 10.02 0.37
CA GLY A 53 11.33 8.89 -0.54
C GLY A 53 10.07 8.06 -0.52
N HIS A 54 10.16 6.90 -1.16
CA HIS A 54 9.02 6.03 -1.36
C HIS A 54 9.06 4.78 -0.49
N ASP A 55 7.90 4.45 0.09
CA ASP A 55 7.64 3.13 0.66
C ASP A 55 6.70 2.37 -0.29
N HIS A 56 7.02 1.13 -0.63
CA HIS A 56 6.16 0.27 -1.45
C HIS A 56 5.39 -0.66 -0.52
N ILE A 57 4.07 -0.69 -0.63
CA ILE A 57 3.22 -1.48 0.25
C ILE A 57 2.26 -2.37 -0.54
N VAL A 58 1.82 -3.44 0.11
CA VAL A 58 0.63 -4.18 -0.27
C VAL A 58 -0.49 -3.79 0.69
N THR A 59 -1.63 -3.43 0.13
CA THR A 59 -2.84 -3.09 0.86
C THR A 59 -3.61 -4.36 1.25
N SER A 60 -4.60 -4.24 2.15
CA SER A 60 -5.44 -5.38 2.56
C SER A 60 -6.28 -5.98 1.42
N ASN A 61 -6.60 -5.20 0.39
CA ASN A 61 -7.30 -5.66 -0.82
C ASN A 61 -6.34 -6.22 -1.90
N GLY A 62 -5.03 -6.33 -1.62
CA GLY A 62 -4.05 -6.96 -2.50
C GLY A 62 -3.44 -6.04 -3.57
N GLN A 63 -3.74 -4.75 -3.55
CA GLN A 63 -3.11 -3.78 -4.45
C GLN A 63 -1.69 -3.45 -3.97
N THR A 64 -0.76 -3.29 -4.91
CA THR A 64 0.56 -2.74 -4.61
C THR A 64 0.56 -1.26 -4.96
N ILE A 65 0.91 -0.40 -4.00
CA ILE A 65 0.96 1.04 -4.19
C ILE A 65 2.26 1.63 -3.65
N LYS A 66 2.69 2.72 -4.28
CA LYS A 66 3.84 3.52 -3.88
C LYS A 66 3.36 4.68 -3.01
N LEU A 67 3.93 4.82 -1.81
CA LEU A 67 3.65 5.92 -0.89
C LEU A 67 4.81 6.89 -0.90
N TRP A 68 4.53 8.17 -1.15
CA TRP A 68 5.51 9.23 -0.94
C TRP A 68 5.48 9.69 0.51
N SER A 69 6.66 9.84 1.10
CA SER A 69 6.82 10.36 2.45
C SER A 69 7.98 11.32 2.55
N GLU A 70 7.76 12.35 3.37
CA GLU A 70 8.80 13.29 3.79
C GLU A 70 9.74 12.65 4.82
N GLY A 71 10.96 13.17 4.96
CA GLY A 71 11.97 12.62 5.89
C GLY A 71 11.51 12.57 7.36
N GLY A 72 10.64 13.50 7.78
CA GLY A 72 10.10 13.54 9.13
C GLY A 72 9.13 12.41 9.48
N GLN A 73 8.49 11.77 8.50
CA GLN A 73 7.49 10.74 8.75
C GLN A 73 8.16 9.41 9.13
N SER A 74 7.50 8.59 9.96
CA SER A 74 7.93 7.20 10.14
C SER A 74 7.39 6.36 8.98
N PRO A 75 8.08 5.29 8.56
CA PRO A 75 7.50 4.32 7.65
C PRO A 75 6.16 3.81 8.20
N PRO A 76 5.17 3.52 7.32
CA PRO A 76 3.96 2.85 7.73
C PRO A 76 4.27 1.48 8.36
N ARG A 77 3.28 0.84 9.00
CA ARG A 77 3.42 -0.51 9.55
C ARG A 77 2.30 -1.42 9.07
N PRO A 78 2.54 -2.73 8.89
CA PRO A 78 1.46 -3.69 8.72
C PRO A 78 0.40 -3.53 9.81
N GLY A 79 -0.87 -3.52 9.42
CA GLY A 79 -1.98 -3.33 10.35
C GLY A 79 -2.35 -1.86 10.62
N CYS A 80 -1.60 -0.86 10.17
CA CYS A 80 -2.07 0.53 10.27
C CYS A 80 -3.03 0.89 9.13
N ALA A 81 -3.93 1.83 9.40
CA ALA A 81 -4.73 2.47 8.37
C ALA A 81 -4.15 3.85 8.06
N ILE A 82 -4.17 4.22 6.78
CA ILE A 82 -3.73 5.53 6.28
C ILE A 82 -4.84 6.16 5.43
N ILE A 83 -4.82 7.48 5.32
CA ILE A 83 -5.59 8.21 4.31
C ILE A 83 -4.65 8.62 3.20
N ILE A 84 -4.98 8.26 1.97
CA ILE A 84 -4.36 8.77 0.76
C ILE A 84 -5.01 10.12 0.43
N THR A 85 -4.20 11.16 0.32
CA THR A 85 -4.68 12.54 0.22
C THR A 85 -4.50 13.16 -1.17
N SER A 86 -3.46 12.75 -1.90
CA SER A 86 -3.12 13.23 -3.25
C SER A 86 -2.07 12.31 -3.89
N GLY A 87 -1.71 12.56 -5.15
CA GLY A 87 -0.66 11.84 -5.87
C GLY A 87 -1.20 10.82 -6.87
N SER A 88 -0.28 10.03 -7.44
CA SER A 88 -0.55 9.03 -8.48
C SER A 88 0.29 7.78 -8.27
N SER A 89 0.02 6.72 -9.03
CA SER A 89 0.80 5.47 -9.00
C SER A 89 2.25 5.68 -9.45
N GLU A 90 2.47 6.58 -10.42
CA GLU A 90 3.79 6.89 -10.98
C GLU A 90 4.65 7.66 -9.96
N GLU A 91 4.14 8.80 -9.47
CA GLU A 91 4.85 9.71 -8.55
C GLU A 91 4.84 9.24 -7.09
N GLY A 92 3.91 8.36 -6.74
CA GLY A 92 3.64 7.96 -5.37
C GLY A 92 2.53 8.79 -4.72
N TYR A 93 1.76 8.12 -3.87
CA TYR A 93 0.63 8.71 -3.17
C TYR A 93 1.07 9.38 -1.87
N LYS A 94 0.68 10.64 -1.66
CA LYS A 94 0.81 11.31 -0.37
C LYS A 94 -0.21 10.75 0.61
N TRP A 95 0.20 10.59 1.86
CA TRP A 95 -0.63 9.94 2.85
C TRP A 95 -0.45 10.52 4.25
N THR A 96 -1.41 10.22 5.13
CA THR A 96 -1.35 10.51 6.57
C THR A 96 -1.84 9.31 7.38
N LEU A 97 -1.30 9.12 8.58
CA LEU A 97 -1.72 8.06 9.49
C LEU A 97 -3.16 8.31 9.95
N TYR A 98 -4.01 7.29 9.83
CA TYR A 98 -5.38 7.32 10.31
C TYR A 98 -5.54 6.59 11.64
N SER A 99 -5.00 5.37 11.73
CA SER A 99 -5.05 4.58 12.97
C SER A 99 -3.87 3.62 13.06
N MET A 100 -3.45 3.36 14.29
CA MET A 100 -2.49 2.31 14.60
C MET A 100 -3.13 0.92 14.47
N PRO A 101 -2.31 -0.15 14.30
CA PRO A 101 -2.79 -1.51 14.46
C PRO A 101 -3.48 -1.68 15.82
N LYS A 102 -4.56 -2.46 15.85
CA LYS A 102 -5.17 -2.91 17.10
C LYS A 102 -4.33 -4.02 17.73
#